data_AF-A0A926EHF0-F1
#
_entry.id   AF-A0A926EHF0-F1
#
_cell.length_a   1.000
_cell.length_b   1.000
_cell.length_c   1.000
_cell.angle_alpha   90.00
_cell.angle_beta   90.00
_cell.angle_gamma   90.00
#
_symmetry.space_group_name_H-M   'P 1'
#
loop_
_entity.id
_entity.type
_entity.pdbx_description
1 polymer ?
#
loop_
_entity_poly.entity_id
_entity_poly.type
_entity_poly.pdbx_seq_one_letter_code
_entity_poly.pdbx_strand_id
1 'polypeptide(L)'
;MKITLKKPINFEGEEIKELDMDLDRLTGKDMIDAQKEIQSMDVPVQEFNKEYLAVVAAKACGRPTDLIPLLGIKDFSTVTVQVQNFLLGEELPQEQTLEE
;
A
#
# COMPACT_ATOMS: atom_id res chain seq x y z
N MET A 1 -6.18 3.30 -7.71
CA MET A 1 -6.92 3.88 -6.56
C MET A 1 -6.12 5.03 -5.95
N LYS A 2 -6.77 6.08 -5.43
CA LYS A 2 -6.07 7.25 -4.86
C LYS A 2 -6.32 7.38 -3.36
N ILE A 3 -5.26 7.60 -2.59
CA ILE A 3 -5.33 7.85 -1.14
C ILE A 3 -4.76 9.23 -0.86
N THR A 4 -5.58 10.12 -0.30
CA THR A 4 -5.12 11.40 0.24
C THR A 4 -4.50 11.20 1.61
N LEU A 5 -3.23 11.58 1.75
CA LEU A 5 -2.49 11.48 3.00
C LEU A 5 -2.95 12.55 3.98
N LYS A 6 -3.23 12.16 5.22
CA LYS A 6 -3.54 13.10 6.29
C LYS A 6 -2.30 13.89 6.71
N LYS A 7 -1.12 13.28 6.59
CA LYS A 7 0.17 13.93 6.80
C LYS A 7 0.99 13.87 5.52
N PRO A 8 1.17 15.01 4.83
CA PRO A 8 2.07 15.07 3.69
C PRO A 8 3.49 14.70 4.10
N ILE A 9 4.21 14.01 3.22
CA ILE A 9 5.61 13.67 3.43
C ILE A 9 6.45 14.31 2.33
N ASN A 10 7.68 14.70 2.66
CA ASN A 10 8.65 15.14 1.67
C ASN A 10 9.52 13.95 1.28
N PHE A 11 9.46 13.54 0.01
CA PHE A 11 10.25 12.45 -0.52
C PHE A 11 10.94 12.92 -1.80
N GLU A 12 12.26 12.77 -1.88
CA GLU A 12 13.09 13.22 -3.01
C GLU A 12 12.91 14.70 -3.39
N GLY A 13 12.51 15.55 -2.42
CA GLY A 13 12.26 16.98 -2.65
C GLY A 13 10.86 17.31 -3.18
N GLU A 14 9.99 16.31 -3.32
CA GLU A 14 8.58 16.48 -3.67
C GLU A 14 7.69 16.30 -2.42
N GLU A 15 6.73 17.22 -2.24
CA GLU A 15 5.71 17.10 -1.21
C GLU A 15 4.60 16.16 -1.70
N ILE A 16 4.57 14.94 -1.16
CA ILE A 16 3.57 13.93 -1.48
C ILE A 16 2.38 14.13 -0.54
N LYS A 17 1.26 14.53 -1.12
CA LYS A 17 -0.05 14.66 -0.45
C LYS A 17 -1.01 13.54 -0.80
N GLU A 18 -0.79 12.89 -1.93
CA GLU A 18 -1.66 11.86 -2.47
C GLU A 18 -0.80 10.71 -3.00
N LEU A 19 -1.26 9.49 -2.77
CA LEU A 19 -0.69 8.27 -3.33
C LEU A 19 -1.67 7.69 -4.34
N ASP A 20 -1.22 7.54 -5.57
CA ASP A 20 -1.93 6.76 -6.58
C ASP A 20 -1.36 5.33 -6.56
N MET A 21 -2.16 4.38 -6.08
CA MET A 21 -1.82 2.96 -6.05
C MET A 21 -2.60 2.24 -7.13
N ASP A 22 -1.92 1.70 -8.13
CA ASP A 22 -2.54 0.84 -9.12
C ASP A 22 -2.27 -0.62 -8.72
N LEU A 23 -3.22 -1.23 -8.00
CA LEU A 23 -3.13 -2.62 -7.56
C LEU A 23 -3.48 -3.60 -8.68
N ASP A 24 -4.36 -3.20 -9.61
CA ASP A 24 -4.79 -4.02 -10.75
C ASP A 24 -3.66 -4.28 -11.76
N ARG A 25 -2.68 -3.37 -11.87
CA ARG A 25 -1.50 -3.61 -12.71
C ARG A 25 -0.55 -4.65 -12.14
N LEU A 26 -0.63 -4.95 -10.84
CA LEU A 26 0.31 -5.84 -10.18
C LEU A 26 0.12 -7.27 -10.68
N THR A 27 1.23 -7.98 -10.76
CA THR A 27 1.27 -9.36 -11.20
C THR A 27 1.79 -10.27 -10.08
N GLY A 28 1.61 -11.58 -10.24
CA GLY A 28 2.21 -12.55 -9.30
C GLY A 28 3.74 -12.42 -9.19
N LYS A 29 4.41 -11.87 -10.21
CA LYS A 29 5.85 -11.56 -10.13
C LYS A 29 6.14 -10.48 -9.10
N ASP A 30 5.32 -9.43 -9.05
CA ASP A 30 5.49 -8.34 -8.10
C ASP A 30 5.32 -8.82 -6.65
N MET A 31 4.40 -9.77 -6.42
CA MET A 31 4.25 -10.44 -5.12
C MET A 31 5.48 -11.25 -4.74
N ILE A 32 6.01 -12.05 -5.68
CA ILE A 32 7.22 -12.86 -5.44
C ILE A 32 8.43 -11.96 -5.15
N ASP A 33 8.58 -10.87 -5.90
CA ASP A 33 9.68 -9.94 -5.71
C ASP A 33 9.51 -9.15 -4.39
N ALA A 34 8.29 -8.77 -4.02
CA ALA A 34 8.00 -8.18 -2.71
C ALA A 34 8.38 -9.12 -1.55
N GLN A 35 8.09 -10.41 -1.70
CA GLN A 35 8.44 -11.41 -0.69
C GLN A 35 9.96 -11.62 -0.57
N LYS A 36 10.73 -11.40 -1.63
CA LYS A 36 12.21 -11.47 -1.56
C LYS A 36 12.81 -10.25 -0.88
N GLU A 37 12.14 -9.11 -0.92
CA GLU A 37 12.63 -7.87 -0.32
C GLU A 37 12.44 -7.83 1.19
N ILE A 38 11.47 -8.59 1.73
CA ILE A 38 11.29 -8.69 3.18
C ILE A 38 12.21 -9.76 3.78
N GLN A 39 12.83 -9.43 4.92
CA GLN A 39 13.62 -10.41 5.69
C GLN A 39 12.75 -11.19 6.69
N SER A 40 11.59 -10.64 7.02
CA SER A 40 10.71 -11.16 8.08
C SER A 40 9.86 -12.31 7.55
N MET A 41 10.23 -13.54 7.92
CA MET A 41 9.50 -14.78 7.58
C MET A 41 8.58 -15.27 8.72
N ASP A 42 8.49 -14.53 9.83
CA ASP A 42 7.75 -14.97 11.02
C ASP A 42 6.21 -14.88 10.89
N VAL A 43 5.70 -14.28 9.81
CA VAL A 43 4.26 -14.21 9.56
C VAL A 43 3.85 -15.33 8.59
N PRO A 44 3.01 -16.30 9.00
CA PRO A 44 2.63 -17.45 8.18
C PRO A 44 1.76 -17.08 6.96
N VAL A 45 1.11 -15.92 6.99
CA VAL A 45 0.25 -15.42 5.92
C VAL A 45 0.74 -14.02 5.52
N GLN A 46 1.31 -13.90 4.32
CA GLN A 46 2.00 -12.68 3.86
C GLN A 46 1.05 -11.50 3.74
N GLU A 47 -0.22 -11.77 3.43
CA GLU A 47 -1.31 -10.80 3.36
C GLU A 47 -1.60 -10.13 4.71
N PHE A 48 -1.04 -10.62 5.82
CA PHE A 48 -1.08 -9.99 7.15
C PHE A 48 0.24 -9.33 7.57
N ASN A 49 1.31 -9.54 6.81
CA ASN A 49 2.61 -8.95 7.10
C ASN A 49 2.64 -7.48 6.63
N LYS A 50 2.76 -6.54 7.58
CA LYS A 50 2.76 -5.11 7.28
C LYS A 50 3.96 -4.66 6.46
N GLU A 51 5.12 -5.30 6.57
CA GLU A 51 6.28 -5.02 5.72
C GLU A 51 6.01 -5.46 4.27
N TYR A 52 5.47 -6.66 4.09
CA TYR A 52 5.06 -7.16 2.78
C TYR A 52 4.05 -6.23 2.11
N LEU A 53 2.97 -5.89 2.83
CA LEU A 53 1.91 -5.01 2.33
C LEU A 53 2.46 -3.62 1.96
N ALA A 54 3.44 -3.10 2.72
CA ALA A 54 4.08 -1.83 2.40
C ALA A 54 4.90 -1.89 1.11
N VAL A 55 5.64 -2.98 0.90
CA VAL A 55 6.40 -3.20 -0.34
C VAL A 55 5.45 -3.31 -1.55
N VAL A 56 4.36 -4.07 -1.41
CA VAL A 56 3.34 -4.20 -2.46
C VAL A 56 2.69 -2.84 -2.75
N ALA A 57 2.35 -2.06 -1.73
CA ALA A 57 1.82 -0.71 -1.91
C ALA A 57 2.79 0.21 -2.65
N ALA A 58 4.09 0.14 -2.34
CA ALA A 58 5.11 0.94 -3.03
C ALA A 58 5.23 0.54 -4.52
N LYS A 59 5.22 -0.76 -4.81
CA LYS A 59 5.20 -1.29 -6.18
C LYS A 59 3.93 -0.84 -6.93
N ALA A 60 2.78 -0.82 -6.26
CA ALA A 60 1.53 -0.28 -6.82
C ALA A 60 1.64 1.23 -7.13
N CYS A 61 2.32 1.99 -6.26
CA CYS A 61 2.62 3.41 -6.49
C CYS A 61 3.66 3.64 -7.58
N GLY A 62 4.46 2.62 -7.93
CA GLY A 62 5.65 2.80 -8.76
C GLY A 62 6.71 3.66 -8.08
N ARG A 63 6.75 3.63 -6.75
CA ARG A 63 7.67 4.39 -5.90
C ARG A 63 8.61 3.45 -5.14
N PRO A 64 9.74 3.93 -4.61
CA PRO A 64 10.64 3.12 -3.80
C PRO A 64 9.95 2.52 -2.58
N THR A 65 10.37 1.33 -2.16
CA THR A 65 9.77 0.59 -1.03
C THR A 65 9.97 1.27 0.31
N ASP A 66 10.95 2.18 0.39
CA ASP A 66 11.19 3.05 1.54
C ASP A 66 10.15 4.18 1.69
N LEU A 67 9.35 4.47 0.66
CA LEU A 67 8.36 5.57 0.71
C LEU A 67 7.23 5.28 1.71
N ILE A 68 6.65 4.09 1.63
CA ILE A 68 5.45 3.74 2.41
C ILE A 68 5.73 3.72 3.91
N PRO A 69 6.87 3.20 4.41
CA PRO A 69 7.25 3.29 5.82
C PRO A 69 7.41 4.73 6.36
N LEU A 70 7.64 5.74 5.51
CA LEU A 70 7.77 7.14 5.93
C LEU A 70 6.42 7.81 6.22
N LEU A 71 5.31 7.17 5.82
CA LEU A 71 3.97 7.69 6.05
C LEU A 71 3.63 7.76 7.54
N GLY A 72 2.76 8.70 7.91
CA GLY A 72 2.22 8.73 9.26
C GLY A 72 1.46 7.44 9.59
N ILE A 73 1.52 6.97 10.85
CA ILE A 73 0.94 5.69 11.29
C ILE A 73 -0.51 5.46 10.81
N LYS A 74 -1.33 6.51 10.80
CA LYS A 74 -2.73 6.41 10.31
C LYS A 74 -2.79 6.14 8.82
N ASP A 75 -2.00 6.86 8.03
CA ASP A 75 -1.96 6.73 6.58
C ASP A 75 -1.31 5.39 6.18
N PHE A 76 -0.23 5.00 6.85
CA PHE A 76 0.40 3.68 6.70
C PHE A 76 -0.58 2.53 6.97
N SER A 77 -1.35 2.63 8.07
CA SER A 77 -2.36 1.63 8.40
C SER A 77 -3.44 1.55 7.31
N THR A 78 -3.95 2.70 6.84
CA THR A 78 -4.93 2.75 5.76
C THR A 78 -4.40 2.13 4.47
N VAL A 79 -3.18 2.50 4.04
CA VAL A 79 -2.54 1.95 2.85
C VAL A 79 -2.42 0.42 2.95
N THR A 80 -1.85 -0.08 4.05
CA THR A 80 -1.64 -1.53 4.20
C THR A 80 -2.95 -2.32 4.30
N VAL A 81 -4.00 -1.77 4.93
CA VAL A 81 -5.34 -2.40 4.97
C VAL A 81 -5.96 -2.47 3.59
N GLN A 82 -5.83 -1.41 2.78
CA GLN A 82 -6.36 -1.42 1.41
C GLN A 82 -5.69 -2.48 0.54
N VAL A 83 -4.36 -2.58 0.60
CA VAL A 83 -3.63 -3.64 -0.11
C VAL A 83 -4.02 -5.02 0.39
N GLN A 84 -4.15 -5.20 1.71
CA GLN A 84 -4.58 -6.46 2.31
C GLN A 84 -5.96 -6.89 1.80
N ASN A 85 -6.93 -5.98 1.82
CA ASN A 85 -8.30 -6.26 1.37
C ASN A 85 -8.32 -6.66 -0.10
N PHE A 86 -7.57 -5.94 -0.95
CA PHE A 86 -7.42 -6.30 -2.36
C PHE A 86 -6.84 -7.72 -2.56
N LEU A 87 -5.78 -8.07 -1.83
CA LEU A 87 -5.17 -9.40 -1.92
C LEU A 87 -6.08 -10.52 -1.41
N LEU A 88 -6.90 -10.24 -0.39
CA LEU A 88 -7.89 -11.18 0.14
C LEU A 88 -9.15 -11.29 -0.74
N GLY A 89 -9.25 -10.49 -1.81
CA GLY A 89 -10.42 -10.41 -2.68
C GLY A 89 -11.62 -9.72 -2.01
N GLU A 90 -11.40 -9.02 -0.90
CA GLU A 90 -12.40 -8.16 -0.27
C GLU A 90 -12.35 -6.78 -0.95
N GLU A 91 -13.06 -6.61 -2.05
CA GLU A 91 -13.31 -5.27 -2.60
C GLU A 91 -14.18 -4.51 -1.58
N LEU A 92 -13.57 -3.57 -0.84
CA LEU A 92 -14.35 -2.68 0.01
C LEU A 92 -15.33 -1.93 -0.90
N PRO A 93 -16.64 -1.93 -0.58
CA PRO A 93 -17.59 -1.11 -1.30
C PRO A 93 -17.07 0.31 -1.26
N GLN A 94 -16.77 0.85 -2.45
CA GLN A 94 -16.40 2.25 -2.58
C GLN A 94 -17.53 3.03 -1.92
N GLU A 95 -17.22 3.84 -0.90
CA GLU A 95 -18.21 4.72 -0.27
C GLU A 95 -18.90 5.49 -1.39
N GLN A 96 -20.10 5.04 -1.76
CA GLN A 96 -21.01 5.82 -2.56
C GLN A 96 -21.29 7.02 -1.69
N THR A 97 -20.70 8.16 -2.03
CA THR A 97 -21.16 9.44 -1.53
C THR A 97 -22.63 9.52 -1.94
N LEU A 98 -23.53 9.16 -1.03
CA LEU A 98 -24.94 9.47 -1.16
C LEU A 98 -25.02 11.00 -1.07
N GLU A 99 -25.01 11.66 -2.22
CA GLU A 99 -25.63 12.97 -2.35
C GLU A 99 -27.16 12.73 -2.44
N GLU A 100 -27.86 13.02 -1.34
CA GLU A 100 -29.30 13.36 -1.34
C GLU A 100 -29.46 14.84 -0.92
#